data_AF-A0A258SLR4-F1
#
_entry.id   AF-A0A258SLR4-F1
#
_cell.length_a   1.000
_cell.length_b   1.000
_cell.length_c   1.000
_cell.angle_alpha   90.00
_cell.angle_beta   90.00
_cell.angle_gamma   90.00
#
_symmetry.space_group_name_H-M   'P 1'
#
loop_
_entity.id
_entity.type
_entity.pdbx_description
1 polymer ?
#
loop_
_entity_poly.entity_id
_entity_poly.type
_entity_poly.pdbx_seq_one_letter_code
_entity_poly.pdbx_strand_id
1 'polypeptide(L)'
;MRLVVQGSAITFAHLAHIHQLCATSVQFVQIAQHGYYLSNQATVNSDVQKFCAEQNIDCAYVQDKQLLKSFGLCVMDMDSTL
;
A
#
# COMPACT_ATOMS: atom_id res chain seq x y z
N MET A 1 -2.16 2.19 11.37
CA MET A 1 -2.56 1.92 9.96
C MET A 1 -1.41 1.20 9.29
N ARG A 2 -1.70 0.40 8.27
CA ARG A 2 -0.70 -0.28 7.46
C ARG A 2 -0.70 0.31 6.05
N LEU A 3 0.48 0.61 5.53
CA LEU A 3 0.67 0.94 4.13
C LEU A 3 0.85 -0.37 3.37
N VAL A 4 0.03 -0.62 2.37
CA VAL A 4 0.15 -1.75 1.45
C VAL A 4 0.57 -1.18 0.11
N VAL A 5 1.61 -1.78 -0.48
CA VAL A 5 2.08 -1.47 -1.83
C VAL A 5 2.02 -2.72 -2.68
N GLN A 6 1.48 -2.60 -3.88
CA GLN A 6 1.35 -3.70 -4.83
C GLN A 6 1.81 -3.24 -6.22
N GLY A 7 2.58 -4.08 -6.90
CA GLY A 7 3.07 -3.77 -8.23
C GLY A 7 4.00 -4.85 -8.74
N SER A 8 3.82 -5.23 -10.01
CA SER A 8 4.65 -6.25 -10.66
C SER A 8 6.12 -5.85 -10.77
N ALA A 9 6.39 -4.55 -10.86
CA ALA A 9 7.72 -3.95 -10.99
C ALA A 9 8.31 -3.43 -9.66
N ILE A 10 7.80 -3.86 -8.50
CA ILE A 10 8.39 -3.45 -7.21
C ILE A 10 9.80 -4.01 -7.08
N THR A 11 10.78 -3.12 -6.89
CA THR A 11 12.17 -3.45 -6.63
C THR A 11 12.55 -3.09 -5.20
N PHE A 12 13.66 -3.64 -4.70
CA PHE A 12 14.21 -3.29 -3.39
C PHE A 12 14.53 -1.79 -3.27
N ALA A 13 14.94 -1.14 -4.37
CA ALA A 13 15.19 0.31 -4.40
C ALA A 13 13.91 1.12 -4.13
N HIS A 14 12.77 0.70 -4.68
CA HIS A 14 11.47 1.33 -4.39
C HIS A 14 11.09 1.20 -2.92
N LEU A 15 11.26 0.01 -2.35
CA LEU A 15 10.98 -0.24 -0.93
C LEU A 15 11.89 0.57 -0.01
N ALA A 16 13.18 0.68 -0.34
CA ALA A 16 14.13 1.49 0.42
C ALA A 16 13.78 2.99 0.38
N HIS A 17 13.37 3.51 -0.78
CA HIS A 17 12.95 4.90 -0.93
C HIS A 17 11.67 5.20 -0.12
N ILE A 18 10.66 4.33 -0.20
CA ILE A 18 9.43 4.47 0.60
C ILE A 18 9.74 4.37 2.09
N HIS A 19 10.64 3.48 2.49
CA HIS A 19 11.08 3.36 3.88
C HIS A 19 11.74 4.65 4.39
N GLN A 20 12.57 5.31 3.57
CA GLN A 20 13.16 6.62 3.89
C GLN A 20 12.09 7.70 4.04
N LEU A 21 11.12 7.76 3.13
CA LEU A 21 10.01 8.73 3.18
C LEU A 21 9.10 8.54 4.39
N CYS A 22 8.90 7.30 4.84
CA CYS A 22 8.11 6.99 6.03
C CYS A 22 8.87 7.24 7.34
N ALA A 23 10.19 7.49 7.30
CA ALA A 23 11.04 7.69 8.47
C ALA A 23 10.78 6.69 9.63
N THR A 24 10.50 5.44 9.28
CA THR A 24 10.09 4.40 10.23
C THR A 24 11.21 3.39 10.44
N SER A 25 11.21 2.71 11.59
CA SER A 25 12.12 1.60 11.91
C SER A 25 11.53 0.23 11.56
N VAL A 26 10.35 0.22 10.95
CA VAL A 26 9.60 -0.99 10.64
C VAL A 26 10.00 -1.51 9.27
N GLN A 27 10.32 -2.80 9.18
CA GLN A 27 10.68 -3.41 7.91
C GLN A 27 9.44 -3.74 7.08
N PHE A 28 9.59 -3.66 5.75
CA PHE A 28 8.59 -4.17 4.83
C PHE A 28 8.45 -5.68 4.95
N VAL A 29 7.22 -6.17 4.97
CA VAL A 29 6.90 -7.59 4.99
C VAL A 29 6.21 -7.93 3.68
N GLN A 30 6.72 -8.94 2.97
CA GLN A 30 6.12 -9.45 1.76
C GLN A 30 4.92 -10.34 2.11
N ILE A 31 3.75 -10.02 1.56
CA ILE A 31 2.51 -10.79 1.74
C ILE A 31 2.10 -11.55 0.49
N ALA A 32 2.59 -11.13 -0.68
CA ALA A 32 2.34 -11.77 -1.96
C ALA A 32 3.54 -11.57 -2.89
N GLN A 33 3.57 -12.29 -4.03
CA GLN A 33 4.66 -12.22 -5.01
C GLN A 33 4.97 -10.77 -5.46
N HIS A 34 3.94 -9.92 -5.53
CA HIS A 34 4.05 -8.52 -5.91
C HIS A 34 3.41 -7.57 -4.89
N GLY A 35 3.29 -8.00 -3.62
CA GLY A 35 2.60 -7.26 -2.57
C GLY A 35 3.41 -7.19 -1.29
N TYR A 36 3.62 -5.98 -0.80
CA TYR A 36 4.36 -5.69 0.43
C TYR A 36 3.51 -4.81 1.34
N TYR A 37 3.71 -4.93 2.64
CA TYR A 37 3.12 -3.98 3.59
C TYR A 37 4.15 -3.48 4.59
N LEU A 38 3.85 -2.29 5.11
CA LEU A 38 4.59 -1.60 6.14
C LEU A 38 3.62 -1.22 7.25
N SER A 39 3.85 -1.74 8.47
CA SER A 39 3.00 -1.46 9.62
C SER A 39 3.37 -0.13 10.30
N ASN A 40 2.55 0.28 11.27
CA ASN A 40 2.75 1.47 12.11
C ASN A 40 2.86 2.80 11.36
N GLN A 41 2.10 2.96 10.28
CA GLN A 41 1.90 4.27 9.68
C GLN A 41 0.88 5.04 10.51
N ALA A 42 1.31 6.18 11.07
CA ALA A 42 0.48 7.06 11.89
C ALA A 42 -0.36 8.02 11.05
N THR A 43 0.18 8.47 9.92
CA THR A 43 -0.45 9.42 9.00
C THR A 43 -0.26 8.99 7.55
N VAL A 44 -1.16 9.45 6.69
CA VAL A 44 -1.01 9.32 5.23
C VAL A 44 0.08 10.28 4.79
N ASN A 45 1.15 9.76 4.19
CA ASN A 45 2.22 10.60 3.64
C ASN A 45 1.94 10.86 2.15
N SER A 46 1.70 12.12 1.78
CA SER A 46 1.44 12.52 0.39
C SER A 46 2.61 12.23 -0.55
N ASP A 47 3.84 12.23 -0.04
CA ASP A 47 5.04 12.02 -0.87
C ASP A 47 5.19 10.55 -1.26
N VAL A 48 4.76 9.63 -0.38
CA VAL A 48 4.67 8.21 -0.71
C VAL A 48 3.63 7.97 -1.80
N GLN A 49 2.48 8.63 -1.73
CA GLN A 49 1.45 8.51 -2.77
C GLN A 49 1.92 9.04 -4.12
N LYS A 50 2.61 10.20 -4.14
CA LYS A 50 3.20 10.76 -5.36
C LYS A 50 4.25 9.83 -5.97
N PHE A 51 5.16 9.32 -5.14
CA PHE A 51 6.19 8.38 -5.60
C PHE A 51 5.58 7.09 -6.15
N CYS A 52 4.57 6.54 -5.47
CA CYS A 52 3.85 5.36 -5.95
C CYS A 52 3.14 5.64 -7.28
N ALA A 53 2.51 6.80 -7.45
CA ALA A 53 1.88 7.20 -8.71
C ALA A 53 2.91 7.35 -9.85
N GLU A 54 4.06 7.98 -9.61
CA GLU A 54 5.13 8.14 -10.61
C GLU A 54 5.73 6.80 -11.06
N GLN A 55 5.83 5.84 -10.13
CA GLN A 55 6.40 4.52 -10.40
C GLN A 55 5.37 3.48 -10.86
N ASN A 56 4.11 3.88 -11.09
CA ASN A 56 3.00 2.97 -11.43
C ASN A 56 2.85 1.82 -10.41
N ILE A 57 2.99 2.16 -9.12
CA ILE A 57 2.82 1.23 -7.99
C ILE A 57 1.49 1.56 -7.32
N ASP A 58 0.64 0.55 -7.15
CA ASP A 58 -0.59 0.70 -6.37
C ASP A 58 -0.25 0.82 -4.90
N CYS A 59 -0.74 1.86 -4.24
CA CYS A 59 -0.56 2.05 -2.80
C CYS A 59 -1.88 2.33 -2.11
N ALA A 60 -2.07 1.71 -0.94
CA ALA A 60 -3.26 1.90 -0.13
C ALA A 60 -2.90 1.94 1.35
N TYR A 61 -3.49 2.89 2.07
CA TYR A 61 -3.41 2.95 3.52
C TYR A 61 -4.64 2.28 4.12
N VAL A 62 -4.43 1.10 4.72
CA VAL A 62 -5.50 0.29 5.30
C VAL A 62 -5.50 0.47 6.81
N GLN A 63 -6.66 0.73 7.39
CA GLN A 63 -6.78 0.80 8.84
C GLN A 63 -6.69 -0.60 9.45
N ASP A 64 -6.10 -0.71 10.64
CA ASP A 64 -5.85 -2.04 11.23
C ASP A 64 -7.13 -2.81 11.57
N LYS A 65 -8.25 -2.08 11.71
CA LYS A 65 -9.60 -2.60 11.96
C LYS A 65 -10.32 -3.10 10.70
N GLN A 66 -9.80 -2.82 9.50
CA GLN A 66 -10.37 -3.30 8.23
C GLN A 66 -9.90 -4.74 7.96
N LEU A 67 -10.55 -5.70 8.63
CA LEU A 67 -10.31 -7.14 8.46
C LEU A 67 -11.36 -7.75 7.53
N LEU A 68 -10.99 -8.75 6.74
CA LEU A 68 -11.92 -9.48 5.85
C LEU A 68 -13.16 -9.99 6.57
N LYS A 69 -13.02 -10.43 7.83
CA LYS A 69 -14.14 -10.88 8.68
C LYS A 69 -15.19 -9.79 8.96
N SER A 70 -14.81 -8.52 8.82
CA SER A 70 -15.68 -7.36 9.04
C SER A 70 -16.40 -6.91 7.77
N PHE A 71 -16.01 -7.43 6.59
CA PHE A 71 -16.67 -7.12 5.32
C PHE A 71 -17.75 -8.18 5.04
N GLY A 72 -19.01 -7.74 4.89
CA GLY A 72 -20.16 -8.65 4.66
C GLY A 72 -20.67 -8.66 3.22
N LEU A 73 -20.39 -7.62 2.43
CA LEU A 73 -20.84 -7.48 1.05
C LEU A 73 -19.81 -6.65 0.27
N CYS A 74 -19.42 -7.13 -0.90
CA CYS A 74 -18.65 -6.36 -1.86
C CYS A 74 -19.55 -6.09 -3.07
N VAL A 75 -19.82 -4.83 -3.35
CA VAL A 75 -20.54 -4.41 -4.55
C VAL A 75 -19.51 -3.90 -5.53
N MET A 76 -19.42 -4.55 -6.69
CA MET A 76 -18.55 -4.13 -7.78
C MET A 76 -19.42 -3.51 -8.86
N ASP A 77 -19.07 -2.29 -9.29
CA ASP A 77 -19.68 -1.68 -10.46
C ASP A 77 -19.19 -2.44 -11.71
N MET A 78 -20.12 -2.91 -12.52
CA MET A 78 -19.84 -3.84 -13.63
C MET A 78 -19.31 -3.10 -14.86
N ASP A 79 -19.70 -1.84 -15.03
CA ASP A 79 -19.38 -1.06 -16.21
C ASP A 79 -18.68 0.24 -15.79
N SER A 80 -17.48 0.45 -16.33
CA SER A 80 -16.86 1.78 -16.30
C SER A 80 -17.73 2.74 -17.10
N THR A 81 -18.20 3.81 -16.47
CA THR A 81 -19.11 4.82 -17.04
C THR A 81 -18.46 5.76 -18.08
N LEU A 82 -17.53 5.24 -18.88
CA LEU A 82 -16.78 5.97 -19.90
C LEU A 82 -17.17 5.52 -21.31
#